data_AF-A0A816BQM4-F1
#
_entry.id   AF-A0A816BQM4-F1
#
_cell.length_a   1.000
_cell.length_b   1.000
_cell.length_c   1.000
_cell.angle_alpha   90.00
_cell.angle_beta   90.00
_cell.angle_gamma   90.00
#
_symmetry.space_group_name_H-M   'P 1'
#
loop_
_entity.id
_entity.type
_entity.pdbx_description
1 polymer ?
#
loop_
_entity_poly.entity_id
_entity_poly.type
_entity_poly.pdbx_seq_one_letter_code
_entity_poly.pdbx_strand_id
1 'polypeptide(L)'
;GEYLCSCCSHLLPILDPLDCILWIKSADRQLILQGWQEQVFVNPANIVFVYLLVRETLTYVIPSITIKNVTELHAIILTCLYLAFSYMGNEITYPLKPFVTDNETRDVFWQRVVLIMARLSSKMLAINQNPKFFTECFSELKTYNLVR
;
A
#
# COMPACT_ATOMS: atom_id res chain seq x y z
N GLY A 1 -0.07 -9.72 3.05
CA GLY A 1 -0.16 -11.00 2.35
C GLY A 1 -1.60 -11.41 2.24
N GLU A 2 -2.12 -12.13 3.23
CA GLU A 2 -3.44 -12.79 3.17
C GLU A 2 -4.61 -11.92 2.72
N TYR A 3 -4.72 -10.67 3.21
CA TYR A 3 -5.75 -9.74 2.73
C TYR A 3 -5.74 -9.57 1.20
N LEU A 4 -4.56 -9.42 0.61
CA LEU A 4 -4.39 -9.23 -0.83
C LEU A 4 -4.79 -10.48 -1.60
N CYS A 5 -4.38 -11.67 -1.13
CA CYS A 5 -4.78 -12.94 -1.72
C CYS A 5 -6.30 -13.18 -1.60
N SER A 6 -6.92 -12.78 -0.49
CA SER A 6 -8.37 -12.86 -0.30
C SER A 6 -9.14 -11.94 -1.24
N CYS A 7 -8.72 -10.68 -1.37
CA CYS A 7 -9.41 -9.70 -2.22
C CYS A 7 -9.13 -9.87 -3.73
N CYS A 8 -7.98 -10.45 -4.09
CA CYS A 8 -7.56 -10.71 -5.47
C CYS A 8 -7.44 -12.22 -5.73
N SER A 9 -8.42 -13.00 -5.29
CA SER A 9 -8.40 -14.47 -5.37
C SER A 9 -8.34 -15.00 -6.80
N HIS A 10 -8.79 -14.22 -7.78
CA HIS A 10 -8.69 -14.52 -9.22
C HIS A 10 -7.26 -14.48 -9.77
N LEU A 11 -6.30 -13.94 -9.02
CA LEU A 11 -4.88 -13.94 -9.37
C LEU A 11 -4.12 -15.15 -8.79
N LEU A 12 -4.78 -16.00 -8.00
CA LEU A 12 -4.21 -17.26 -7.53
C LEU A 12 -4.09 -18.28 -8.68
N PRO A 13 -3.07 -19.15 -8.68
CA PRO A 13 -2.04 -19.34 -7.64
C PRO A 13 -0.79 -18.47 -7.82
N ILE A 14 -0.77 -17.55 -8.79
CA ILE A 14 0.41 -16.73 -9.11
C ILE A 14 0.68 -15.72 -7.99
N LEU A 15 -0.37 -15.18 -7.37
CA LEU A 15 -0.26 -14.25 -6.25
C LEU A 15 0.09 -14.98 -4.94
N ASP A 16 1.29 -14.76 -4.43
CA ASP A 16 1.73 -15.30 -3.14
C ASP A 16 1.67 -14.23 -2.02
N PRO A 17 1.19 -14.57 -0.81
CA PRO A 17 1.13 -13.63 0.30
C PRO A 17 2.52 -13.15 0.77
N LEU A 18 3.57 -13.95 0.59
CA LEU A 18 4.95 -13.61 0.90
C LEU A 18 5.50 -12.58 -0.09
N ASP A 19 5.21 -12.72 -1.38
CA ASP A 19 5.61 -11.75 -2.41
C ASP A 19 5.05 -10.36 -2.10
N CYS A 20 3.78 -10.30 -1.68
CA CYS A 20 3.16 -9.05 -1.26
C CYS A 20 3.90 -8.36 -0.10
N ILE A 21 4.41 -9.15 0.86
CA ILE A 21 5.19 -8.64 1.99
C ILE A 21 6.57 -8.17 1.50
N LEU A 22 7.18 -8.92 0.57
CA LEU A 22 8.49 -8.61 0.01
C LEU A 22 8.47 -7.31 -0.80
N TRP A 23 7.40 -7.00 -1.54
CA TRP A 23 7.28 -5.72 -2.26
C TRP A 23 7.41 -4.51 -1.32
N ILE A 24 6.66 -4.53 -0.21
CA ILE A 24 6.68 -3.44 0.78
C ILE A 24 8.05 -3.35 1.45
N LYS A 25 8.58 -4.48 1.95
CA LYS A 25 9.89 -4.51 2.62
C LYS A 25 11.03 -4.11 1.70
N SER A 26 10.95 -4.45 0.41
CA SER A 26 11.99 -4.13 -0.56
C SER A 26 12.07 -2.63 -0.83
N ALA A 27 10.92 -1.96 -0.97
CA ALA A 27 10.89 -0.50 -1.13
C ALA A 27 11.48 0.22 0.11
N ASP A 28 11.05 -0.16 1.31
CA ASP A 28 11.55 0.41 2.59
C ASP A 28 13.07 0.18 2.75
N ARG A 29 13.53 -1.04 2.46
CA ARG A 29 14.95 -1.39 2.50
C ARG A 29 15.79 -0.61 1.49
N GLN A 30 15.27 -0.39 0.27
CA GLN A 30 15.99 0.39 -0.75
C GLN A 30 16.23 1.83 -0.31
N LEU A 31 15.24 2.45 0.35
CA LEU A 31 15.38 3.82 0.87
C LEU A 31 16.47 3.93 1.94
N ILE A 32 16.52 2.98 2.88
CA ILE A 32 17.57 2.91 3.90
C ILE A 32 18.95 2.78 3.24
N LEU A 33 19.11 1.82 2.32
CA LEU A 33 20.41 1.53 1.70
C LEU A 33 20.94 2.67 0.83
N GLN A 34 20.05 3.48 0.27
CA GLN A 34 20.39 4.64 -0.54
C GLN A 34 20.52 5.93 0.28
N GLY A 35 20.33 5.87 1.60
CA GLY A 35 20.46 7.03 2.49
C GLY A 35 19.32 8.04 2.38
N TRP A 36 18.13 7.61 1.90
CA TRP A 36 16.95 8.48 1.83
C TRP A 36 16.20 8.60 3.14
N GLN A 37 16.45 7.70 4.09
CA GLN A 37 15.86 7.74 5.43
C GLN A 37 16.77 7.02 6.43
N GLU A 38 16.69 7.40 7.70
CA GLU A 38 17.49 6.79 8.77
C GLU A 38 16.76 5.65 9.50
N GLN A 39 15.43 5.69 9.54
CA GLN A 39 14.59 4.73 10.24
C GLN A 39 13.63 4.03 9.28
N VAL A 40 13.32 2.77 9.57
CA VAL A 40 12.36 1.98 8.77
C VAL A 40 10.97 2.57 8.90
N PHE A 41 10.28 2.72 7.76
CA PHE A 41 8.89 3.15 7.75
C PHE A 41 7.95 2.04 8.23
N VAL A 42 8.30 0.78 7.95
CA VAL A 42 7.47 -0.38 8.27
C VAL A 42 7.44 -0.62 9.78
N ASN A 43 6.42 -0.06 10.43
CA ASN A 43 6.05 -0.31 11.82
C ASN A 43 4.54 -0.64 11.91
N PRO A 44 4.02 -1.11 13.06
CA PRO A 44 2.63 -1.52 13.18
C PRO A 44 1.61 -0.44 12.79
N ALA A 45 1.81 0.82 13.19
CA ALA A 45 0.87 1.91 12.89
C ALA A 45 0.86 2.24 11.39
N ASN A 46 2.04 2.34 10.78
CA ASN A 46 2.17 2.62 9.35
C ASN A 46 1.63 1.47 8.49
N ILE A 47 1.75 0.21 8.94
CA ILE A 47 1.13 -0.92 8.23
C ILE A 47 -0.41 -0.87 8.29
N VAL A 48 -1.01 -0.41 9.38
CA VAL A 48 -2.47 -0.17 9.44
C VAL A 48 -2.87 0.93 8.46
N PHE A 49 -2.06 2.00 8.34
CA PHE A 49 -2.31 3.07 7.37
C PHE A 49 -2.18 2.58 5.91
N VAL A 50 -1.14 1.82 5.60
CA VAL A 50 -0.96 1.18 4.27
C VAL A 50 -2.14 0.25 3.97
N TYR A 51 -2.55 -0.55 4.95
CA TYR A 51 -3.71 -1.42 4.81
C TYR A 51 -4.99 -0.63 4.50
N LEU A 52 -5.27 0.47 5.22
CA LEU A 52 -6.41 1.35 4.92
C LEU A 52 -6.35 1.82 3.46
N LEU A 53 -5.22 2.37 3.02
CA LEU A 53 -5.08 2.86 1.64
C LEU A 53 -5.29 1.75 0.61
N VAL A 54 -4.65 0.60 0.80
CA VAL A 54 -4.77 -0.54 -0.11
C VAL A 54 -6.21 -1.04 -0.15
N ARG A 55 -6.85 -1.24 1.01
CA ARG A 55 -8.23 -1.74 1.09
C ARG A 55 -9.19 -0.82 0.36
N GLU A 56 -9.13 0.47 0.67
CA GLU A 56 -10.02 1.47 0.08
C GLU A 56 -9.76 1.63 -1.42
N THR A 57 -8.50 1.57 -1.84
CA THR A 57 -8.12 1.60 -3.26
C THR A 57 -8.69 0.40 -4.00
N LEU A 58 -8.47 -0.81 -3.49
CA LEU A 58 -8.93 -2.06 -4.11
C LEU A 58 -10.45 -2.27 -4.02
N THR A 59 -11.15 -1.51 -3.19
CA THR A 59 -12.61 -1.61 -3.06
C THR A 59 -13.34 -0.54 -3.87
N TYR A 60 -12.90 0.72 -3.80
CA TYR A 60 -13.67 1.86 -4.28
C TYR A 60 -13.00 2.69 -5.38
N VAL A 61 -11.67 2.55 -5.57
CA VAL A 61 -10.93 3.37 -6.54
C VAL A 61 -10.57 2.55 -7.78
N ILE A 62 -9.97 1.38 -7.59
CA ILE A 62 -9.60 0.41 -8.61
C ILE A 62 -10.08 -0.95 -8.10
N PRO A 63 -11.34 -1.34 -8.36
CA PRO A 63 -11.92 -2.56 -7.82
C PRO A 63 -11.04 -3.78 -8.13
N SER A 64 -10.76 -4.63 -7.14
CA SER A 64 -9.80 -5.74 -7.28
C SER A 64 -10.11 -6.66 -8.48
N ILE A 65 -11.40 -6.87 -8.77
CA ILE A 65 -11.88 -7.67 -9.90
C ILE A 65 -11.45 -7.14 -11.27
N THR A 66 -11.11 -5.85 -11.40
CA THR A 66 -10.65 -5.27 -12.67
C THR A 66 -9.14 -5.46 -12.90
N ILE A 67 -8.40 -5.89 -11.88
CA ILE A 67 -6.95 -6.08 -11.94
C ILE A 67 -6.64 -7.37 -12.69
N LYS A 68 -5.83 -7.29 -13.74
CA LYS A 68 -5.64 -8.38 -14.70
C LYS A 68 -4.52 -9.34 -14.32
N ASN A 69 -3.51 -8.87 -13.59
CA ASN A 69 -2.34 -9.66 -13.25
C ASN A 69 -1.61 -9.13 -12.01
N VAL A 70 -0.67 -9.94 -11.51
CA VAL A 70 0.13 -9.65 -10.31
C VAL A 70 1.00 -8.40 -10.46
N THR A 71 1.50 -8.11 -11.68
CA THR A 71 2.30 -6.91 -11.95
C THR A 71 1.47 -5.63 -11.76
N GLU A 72 0.24 -5.61 -12.25
CA GLU A 72 -0.68 -4.48 -12.07
C GLU A 72 -1.03 -4.29 -10.57
N LEU A 73 -1.29 -5.37 -9.85
CA LEU A 73 -1.51 -5.33 -8.40
C LEU A 73 -0.29 -4.76 -7.65
N HIS A 74 0.92 -5.22 -8.01
CA HIS A 74 2.16 -4.73 -7.41
C HIS A 74 2.34 -3.22 -7.62
N ALA A 75 2.10 -2.71 -8.83
CA ALA A 75 2.16 -1.29 -9.14
C ALA A 75 1.15 -0.46 -8.30
N ILE A 76 -0.08 -0.95 -8.14
CA ILE A 76 -1.10 -0.32 -7.30
C ILE A 76 -0.65 -0.27 -5.83
N ILE A 77 -0.12 -1.38 -5.29
CA ILE A 77 0.38 -1.45 -3.92
C ILE A 77 1.54 -0.47 -3.70
N LEU A 78 2.50 -0.40 -4.63
CA LEU A 78 3.61 0.55 -4.52
C LEU A 78 3.15 2.00 -4.61
N THR A 79 2.07 2.29 -5.34
CA THR A 79 1.46 3.63 -5.36
C THR A 79 0.84 3.98 -4.00
N CYS A 80 0.09 3.05 -3.39
CA CYS A 80 -0.42 3.22 -2.03
C CYS A 80 0.71 3.40 -1.02
N LEU A 81 1.80 2.64 -1.18
CA LEU A 81 2.98 2.74 -0.33
C LEU A 81 3.65 4.09 -0.48
N TYR A 82 3.88 4.58 -1.71
CA TYR A 82 4.43 5.91 -1.96
C TYR A 82 3.61 7.02 -1.27
N LEU A 83 2.27 6.94 -1.37
CA LEU A 83 1.38 7.87 -0.67
C LEU A 83 1.51 7.75 0.86
N ALA A 84 1.65 6.54 1.39
CA ALA A 84 1.86 6.32 2.82
C ALA A 84 3.19 6.91 3.30
N PHE A 85 4.28 6.71 2.58
CA PHE A 85 5.57 7.36 2.85
C PHE A 85 5.45 8.89 2.78
N SER A 86 4.80 9.41 1.74
CA SER A 86 4.63 10.86 1.56
C SER A 86 3.77 11.52 2.64
N TYR A 87 2.87 10.78 3.28
CA TYR A 87 1.94 11.31 4.28
C TYR A 87 2.36 11.03 5.73
N MET A 88 2.83 9.82 6.02
CA MET A 88 3.17 9.35 7.38
C MET A 88 4.69 9.26 7.61
N GLY A 89 5.51 9.45 6.57
CA GLY A 89 6.96 9.40 6.66
C GLY A 89 7.54 10.62 7.38
N ASN A 90 8.71 10.44 8.00
CA ASN A 90 9.40 11.49 8.73
C ASN A 90 10.24 12.40 7.81
N GLU A 91 10.59 11.90 6.63
CA GLU A 91 11.43 12.64 5.68
C GLU A 91 10.59 13.61 4.86
N ILE A 92 11.18 14.75 4.50
CA ILE A 92 10.48 15.80 3.74
C ILE A 92 10.06 15.30 2.35
N THR A 93 10.86 14.42 1.75
CA THR A 93 10.61 13.87 0.41
C THR A 93 11.13 12.45 0.28
N TYR A 94 10.48 11.65 -0.57
CA TYR A 94 10.95 10.34 -0.97
C TYR A 94 11.12 10.25 -2.50
N PRO A 95 12.18 9.56 -2.98
CA PRO A 95 12.43 9.39 -4.40
C PRO A 95 11.37 8.47 -5.03
N LEU A 96 11.10 8.67 -6.31
CA LEU A 96 10.09 7.89 -7.03
C LEU A 96 10.54 6.45 -7.35
N LYS A 97 11.84 6.25 -7.61
CA LYS A 97 12.39 5.00 -8.18
C LYS A 97 12.00 3.72 -7.41
N PRO A 98 11.97 3.68 -6.06
CA PRO A 98 11.57 2.48 -5.32
C PRO A 98 10.09 2.09 -5.45
N PHE A 99 9.25 2.97 -6.00
CA PHE A 99 7.79 2.81 -6.01
C PHE A 99 7.18 2.67 -7.41
N VAL A 100 7.99 2.77 -8.46
CA VAL A 100 7.53 2.61 -9.84
C VAL A 100 8.08 1.31 -10.38
N THR A 101 7.19 0.48 -10.90
CA THR A 101 7.58 -0.78 -11.54
C THR A 101 8.16 -0.53 -12.94
N ASP A 102 9.08 -1.38 -13.39
CA ASP A 102 9.67 -1.24 -14.73
C ASP A 102 8.65 -1.37 -15.88
N ASN A 103 7.46 -1.92 -15.59
CA ASN A 103 6.40 -2.20 -16.55
C ASN A 103 5.34 -1.08 -16.65
N GLU A 104 5.51 0.05 -15.96
CA GLU A 104 4.58 1.18 -16.03
C GLU A 104 5.28 2.50 -16.39
N THR A 105 4.54 3.39 -17.06
CA THR A 105 5.04 4.75 -17.31
C THR A 105 4.82 5.64 -16.08
N ARG A 106 5.65 6.67 -15.95
CA ARG A 106 5.51 7.67 -14.88
C ARG A 106 4.14 8.36 -14.90
N ASP A 107 3.57 8.59 -16.09
CA ASP A 107 2.27 9.23 -16.23
C ASP A 107 1.14 8.38 -15.64
N VAL A 108 1.17 7.06 -15.88
CA VAL A 108 0.19 6.12 -15.31
C VAL A 108 0.30 6.10 -13.78
N PHE A 109 1.52 6.10 -13.24
CA PHE A 109 1.74 6.20 -11.80
C PHE A 109 1.14 7.49 -11.22
N TRP A 110 1.43 8.65 -11.81
CA TRP A 110 0.95 9.93 -11.29
C TRP A 110 -0.57 10.10 -11.41
N GLN A 111 -1.17 9.63 -12.50
CA GLN A 111 -2.64 9.59 -12.62
C GLN A 111 -3.26 8.76 -11.49
N ARG A 112 -2.65 7.62 -11.15
CA ARG A 112 -3.09 6.77 -10.04
C ARG A 112 -2.94 7.48 -8.69
N VAL A 113 -1.82 8.17 -8.45
CA VAL A 113 -1.58 8.98 -7.24
C VAL A 113 -2.69 10.01 -7.05
N VAL A 114 -2.96 10.82 -8.09
CA VAL A 114 -4.00 11.86 -8.04
C VAL A 114 -5.38 11.27 -7.78
N LEU A 115 -5.71 10.16 -8.45
CA LEU A 115 -6.99 9.48 -8.29
C LEU A 115 -7.20 8.96 -6.86
N ILE A 116 -6.20 8.29 -6.28
CA ILE A 116 -6.26 7.77 -4.91
C ILE A 116 -6.38 8.92 -3.92
N MET A 117 -5.56 9.97 -4.05
CA MET A 117 -5.56 11.11 -3.14
C MET A 117 -6.90 11.87 -3.16
N ALA A 118 -7.47 12.08 -4.35
CA ALA A 118 -8.77 12.73 -4.50
C ALA A 118 -9.91 11.97 -3.81
N ARG A 119 -9.81 10.62 -3.74
CA ARG A 119 -10.83 9.77 -3.13
C ARG A 119 -10.61 9.52 -1.64
N LEU A 120 -9.36 9.41 -1.21
CA LEU A 120 -9.02 8.85 0.11
C LEU A 120 -8.43 9.87 1.10
N SER A 121 -8.12 11.10 0.68
CA SER A 121 -7.53 12.12 1.57
C SER A 121 -8.30 12.35 2.87
N SER A 122 -9.64 12.31 2.83
CA SER A 122 -10.48 12.41 4.04
C SER A 122 -10.26 11.25 5.01
N LYS A 123 -10.13 10.01 4.51
CA LYS A 123 -9.85 8.82 5.33
C LYS A 123 -8.42 8.80 5.86
N MET A 124 -7.46 9.29 5.07
CA MET A 124 -6.05 9.47 5.49
C MET A 124 -5.95 10.45 6.67
N LEU A 125 -6.74 11.53 6.67
CA LEU A 125 -6.82 12.44 7.81
C LEU A 125 -7.57 11.79 8.98
N ALA A 126 -8.71 11.15 8.71
CA ALA A 126 -9.57 10.59 9.75
C ALA A 126 -8.87 9.51 10.59
N ILE A 127 -8.03 8.67 9.99
CA ILE A 127 -7.30 7.63 10.74
C ILE A 127 -6.29 8.20 11.74
N ASN A 128 -5.78 9.40 11.49
CA ASN A 128 -4.88 10.11 12.39
C ASN A 128 -5.63 10.92 13.47
N GLN A 129 -6.84 11.39 13.17
CA GLN A 129 -7.63 12.21 14.09
C GLN A 129 -8.57 11.39 14.99
N ASN A 130 -8.95 10.18 14.58
CA ASN A 130 -9.92 9.35 15.28
C ASN A 130 -9.30 8.01 15.72
N PRO A 131 -8.92 7.87 17.02
CA PRO A 131 -8.34 6.64 17.56
C PRO A 131 -9.25 5.41 17.43
N LYS A 132 -10.58 5.61 17.45
CA LYS A 132 -11.54 4.53 17.25
C LYS A 132 -11.46 3.99 15.83
N PHE A 133 -11.39 4.88 14.83
CA PHE A 133 -11.26 4.48 13.43
C PHE A 133 -9.94 3.74 13.16
N PHE A 134 -8.83 4.17 13.78
CA PHE A 134 -7.57 3.43 13.75
C PHE A 134 -7.71 2.02 14.36
N THR A 135 -8.36 1.92 15.52
CA THR A 135 -8.54 0.64 16.22
C THR A 135 -9.45 -0.32 15.44
N GLU A 136 -10.47 0.19 14.77
CA GLU A 136 -11.31 -0.58 13.84
C GLU A 136 -10.46 -1.14 12.69
N CYS A 137 -9.68 -0.30 12.00
CA CYS A 137 -8.80 -0.73 10.91
C CYS A 137 -7.75 -1.75 11.38
N PHE A 138 -7.16 -1.54 12.56
CA PHE A 138 -6.19 -2.47 13.14
C PHE A 138 -6.82 -3.83 13.48
N SER A 139 -8.03 -3.82 14.04
CA SER A 139 -8.76 -5.04 14.39
C SER A 139 -9.17 -5.82 13.14
N GLU A 140 -9.62 -5.13 12.11
CA GLU A 140 -9.95 -5.73 10.81
C GLU A 140 -8.73 -6.37 10.16
N LEU A 141 -7.59 -5.67 10.11
CA LEU A 141 -6.35 -6.21 9.57
C LEU A 141 -5.91 -7.50 10.28
N LYS A 142 -6.09 -7.59 11.60
CA LYS A 142 -5.76 -8.79 12.38
C LYS A 142 -6.58 -10.02 11.99
N THR A 143 -7.80 -9.86 11.46
CA THR A 143 -8.64 -10.99 11.07
C THR A 143 -8.02 -11.83 9.95
N TYR A 144 -7.19 -11.23 9.11
CA TYR A 144 -6.49 -11.91 8.02
C TYR A 144 -5.30 -12.75 8.48
N ASN A 145 -4.92 -12.71 9.76
CA ASN A 145 -3.92 -13.61 10.34
C ASN A 145 -4.53 -14.95 10.83
N LEU A 146 -5.87 -15.04 10.84
CA LEU A 146 -6.61 -16.20 11.36
C LEU A 146 -7.06 -17.18 10.26
N VAL A 147 -6.90 -16.81 8.99
CA VAL A 147 -7.22 -17.66 7.84
C VAL A 147 -6.00 -18.54 7.55
N ARG A 148 -6.01 -19.75 8.10
CA ARG A 148 -5.15 -20.87 7.67
C ARG A 148 -6.04 -22.02 7.25
#